data_AF-A0A3S3NVH9-F1
#
_entry.id   AF-A0A3S3NVH9-F1
#
_cell.length_a   1.000
_cell.length_b   1.000
_cell.length_c   1.000
_cell.angle_alpha   90.00
_cell.angle_beta   90.00
_cell.angle_gamma   90.00
#
_symmetry.space_group_name_H-M   'P 1'
#
loop_
_entity.id
_entity.type
_entity.pdbx_description
1 polymer ?
#
loop_
_entity_poly.entity_id
_entity_poly.type
_entity_poly.pdbx_seq_one_letter_code
_entity_poly.pdbx_strand_id
1 'polypeptide(L)'
;AEVLLNMDDVFPKEYDNLHPPKTNGNPTVVSFHVWVLSIDSIDEGSMTYTADIFMSQIWKDDRLNIPDDATDNKTNYRLLPLSWLEKMWRPDSFFKNAKQVTFQEMTIPNHYIWLYSDKRILYMVK
;
A
#
# COMPACT_ATOMS: atom_id res chain seq x y z
N ALA A 1 -13.76 -8.19 -23.27
CA ALA A 1 -13.05 -9.15 -22.41
C ALA A 1 -12.10 -8.34 -21.56
N GLU A 2 -12.22 -8.43 -20.24
CA GLU A 2 -11.30 -7.73 -19.33
C GLU A 2 -9.94 -8.41 -19.43
N VAL A 3 -8.91 -7.70 -19.89
CA VAL A 3 -7.58 -8.31 -20.05
C VAL A 3 -7.04 -8.64 -18.66
N LEU A 4 -6.67 -9.90 -18.46
CA LEU A 4 -6.05 -10.36 -17.22
C LEU A 4 -4.59 -9.86 -17.20
N LEU A 5 -4.29 -8.93 -16.30
CA LEU A 5 -2.93 -8.46 -16.07
C LEU A 5 -2.21 -9.48 -15.17
N ASN A 6 -1.10 -10.03 -15.65
CA ASN A 6 -0.29 -10.95 -14.85
C ASN A 6 0.77 -10.20 -14.05
N MET A 7 1.12 -10.77 -12.91
CA MET A 7 2.15 -10.22 -12.04
C MET A 7 3.51 -10.15 -12.74
N ASP A 8 3.87 -11.16 -13.52
CA ASP A 8 5.16 -11.24 -14.20
C ASP A 8 5.29 -10.24 -15.38
N ASP A 9 4.18 -9.67 -15.85
CA ASP A 9 4.18 -8.60 -16.86
C ASP A 9 4.52 -7.24 -16.22
N VAL A 10 4.21 -7.07 -14.93
CA VAL A 10 4.41 -5.82 -14.18
C VAL A 10 5.76 -5.78 -13.46
N PHE A 11 6.18 -6.89 -12.87
CA PHE A 11 7.45 -7.00 -12.16
C PHE A 11 8.53 -7.60 -13.06
N PRO A 12 9.60 -6.85 -13.41
CA PRO A 12 10.74 -7.39 -14.12
C PRO A 12 11.36 -8.59 -13.38
N LYS A 13 12.06 -9.48 -14.11
CA LYS A 13 12.72 -10.66 -13.52
C LYS A 13 13.74 -10.32 -12.44
N GLU A 14 14.42 -9.19 -12.61
CA GLU A 14 15.41 -8.63 -11.70
C GLU A 14 14.78 -7.68 -10.64
N TYR A 15 13.45 -7.66 -10.50
CA TYR A 15 12.80 -6.88 -9.46
C TYR A 15 13.16 -7.38 -8.07
N ASP A 16 13.66 -6.47 -7.24
CA ASP A 16 14.02 -6.73 -5.85
C ASP A 16 13.05 -6.01 -4.92
N ASN A 17 12.23 -6.79 -4.22
CA ASN A 17 11.24 -6.30 -3.27
C ASN A 17 11.80 -6.01 -1.87
N LEU A 18 13.08 -6.34 -1.61
CA LEU A 18 13.74 -6.05 -0.34
C LEU A 18 14.30 -4.62 -0.29
N HIS A 19 14.62 -4.06 -1.46
CA HIS A 19 15.18 -2.73 -1.56
C HIS A 19 14.14 -1.68 -2.01
N PRO A 20 14.17 -0.48 -1.42
CA PRO A 20 13.26 0.59 -1.79
C PRO A 20 13.51 1.08 -3.23
N PRO A 21 12.46 1.48 -3.96
CA PRO A 21 12.58 1.99 -5.31
C PRO A 21 13.21 3.39 -5.30
N LYS A 22 14.53 3.43 -5.33
CA LYS A 22 15.30 4.67 -5.42
C LYS A 22 15.33 5.15 -6.87
N THR A 23 15.04 6.42 -7.07
CA THR A 23 15.10 7.05 -8.41
C THR A 23 16.30 7.98 -8.46
N ASN A 24 17.28 7.68 -9.33
CA ASN A 24 18.53 8.44 -9.48
C ASN A 24 19.30 8.63 -8.15
N GLY A 25 19.29 7.61 -7.29
CA GLY A 25 19.95 7.65 -5.98
C GLY A 25 19.19 8.44 -4.90
N ASN A 26 18.07 9.07 -5.23
CA ASN A 26 17.25 9.78 -4.24
C ASN A 26 16.46 8.80 -3.36
N PRO A 27 16.18 9.18 -2.10
CA PRO A 27 15.28 8.43 -1.24
C PRO A 27 13.90 8.25 -1.87
N THR A 28 13.27 7.12 -1.61
CA THR A 28 11.87 6.89 -1.96
C THR A 28 10.99 7.80 -1.13
N VAL A 29 10.18 8.63 -1.78
CA VAL A 29 9.19 9.47 -1.12
C VAL A 29 7.92 8.65 -0.91
N VAL A 30 7.50 8.52 0.34
CA VAL A 30 6.26 7.85 0.73
C VAL A 30 5.32 8.87 1.37
N SER A 31 4.17 9.09 0.75
CA SER A 31 3.13 9.97 1.26
C SER A 31 2.15 9.16 2.09
N PHE A 32 1.89 9.61 3.31
CA PHE A 32 0.92 9.00 4.22
C PHE A 32 -0.35 9.83 4.29
N HIS A 33 -1.49 9.16 4.41
CA HIS A 33 -2.74 9.78 4.80
C HIS A 33 -3.38 8.92 5.87
N VAL A 34 -3.77 9.55 6.99
CA VAL A 34 -4.36 8.88 8.14
C VAL A 34 -5.70 9.52 8.41
N TRP A 35 -6.76 8.71 8.40
CA TRP A 35 -8.10 9.11 8.79
C TRP A 35 -8.41 8.48 10.14
N VAL A 36 -8.57 9.32 11.16
CA VAL A 36 -9.01 8.88 12.49
C VAL A 36 -10.53 8.73 12.49
N LEU A 37 -11.02 7.51 12.68
CA LEU A 37 -12.45 7.21 12.73
C LEU A 37 -13.02 7.49 14.11
N SER A 38 -12.34 6.97 15.14
CA SER A 38 -12.72 7.12 16.54
C SER A 38 -11.50 7.13 17.45
N ILE A 39 -11.70 7.70 18.64
CA ILE A 39 -10.79 7.60 19.79
C ILE A 39 -11.69 7.23 20.95
N ASP A 40 -11.56 6.01 21.46
CA ASP A 40 -12.56 5.42 22.36
C ASP A 40 -12.01 5.21 23.77
N SER A 41 -11.25 4.14 23.97
CA SER A 41 -10.84 3.68 25.31
C SER A 41 -9.66 4.48 25.84
N ILE A 42 -9.90 5.61 26.52
CA ILE A 42 -8.87 6.38 27.23
C ILE A 42 -8.72 5.82 28.65
N ASP A 43 -7.52 5.39 29.00
CA ASP A 43 -7.14 4.92 30.33
C ASP A 43 -6.09 5.86 30.93
N GLU A 44 -6.48 6.61 31.96
CA GLU A 44 -5.62 7.61 32.61
C GLU A 44 -4.51 6.97 33.45
N GLY A 45 -4.79 5.83 34.09
CA GLY A 45 -3.85 5.16 34.99
C GLY A 45 -2.62 4.61 34.27
N SER A 46 -2.80 4.12 33.05
CA SER A 46 -1.75 3.60 32.17
C SER A 46 -1.34 4.56 31.05
N MET A 47 -1.99 5.73 30.98
CA MET A 47 -1.82 6.76 29.95
C MET A 47 -1.93 6.20 28.53
N THR A 48 -3.00 5.44 28.26
CA THR A 48 -3.25 4.84 26.94
C THR A 48 -4.56 5.28 26.34
N TYR A 49 -4.64 5.23 25.01
CA TYR A 49 -5.89 5.31 24.29
C TYR A 49 -5.96 4.24 23.20
N THR A 50 -7.17 3.87 22.80
CA THR A 50 -7.45 3.10 21.58
C THR A 50 -8.02 4.03 20.52
N ALA A 51 -7.53 3.91 19.29
CA ALA A 51 -8.06 4.65 18.14
C ALA A 51 -8.23 3.72 16.94
N ASP A 52 -9.37 3.85 16.26
CA ASP A 52 -9.61 3.23 14.97
C ASP A 52 -9.19 4.20 13.86
N ILE A 53 -8.34 3.73 12.95
CA ILE A 53 -7.82 4.55 11.85
C ILE A 53 -7.98 3.83 10.51
N PHE A 54 -8.11 4.59 9.44
CA PHE A 54 -7.69 4.14 8.11
C PHE A 54 -6.35 4.78 7.79
N MET A 55 -5.43 3.99 7.26
CA MET A 55 -4.14 4.48 6.79
C MET A 55 -3.98 4.15 5.32
N SER A 56 -3.53 5.14 4.56
CA SER A 56 -3.08 4.95 3.19
C SER A 56 -1.66 5.44 2.98
N GLN A 57 -0.98 4.78 2.06
CA GLN A 57 0.40 5.03 1.70
C GLN A 57 0.49 5.09 0.19
N ILE A 58 1.16 6.11 -0.32
CA ILE A 58 1.41 6.26 -1.75
C ILE A 58 2.91 6.38 -1.96
N TRP A 59 3.45 5.54 -2.84
CA TRP A 59 4.82 5.63 -3.32
C TRP A 59 4.86 5.42 -4.83
N LYS A 60 5.96 5.81 -5.46
CA LYS A 60 6.23 5.57 -6.87
C LYS A 60 7.34 4.53 -7.01
N ASP A 61 7.13 3.52 -7.85
CA ASP A 61 8.15 2.52 -8.16
C ASP A 61 8.46 2.52 -9.65
N ASP A 62 9.49 3.26 -10.04
CA ASP A 62 9.88 3.44 -11.44
C ASP A 62 10.40 2.14 -12.10
N ARG A 63 10.67 1.09 -11.32
CA ARG A 63 11.11 -0.23 -11.79
C ARG A 63 9.96 -1.07 -12.36
N LEU A 64 8.72 -0.72 -12.08
CA LEU A 64 7.56 -1.45 -12.59
C LEU A 64 7.38 -1.22 -14.09
N ASN A 65 6.99 -2.26 -14.79
CA ASN A 65 6.52 -2.19 -16.17
C ASN A 65 5.00 -2.02 -16.15
N ILE A 66 4.49 -1.04 -16.89
CA ILE A 66 3.06 -0.80 -17.02
C ILE A 66 2.72 -1.04 -18.49
N PRO A 67 2.21 -2.23 -18.85
CA PRO A 67 1.63 -2.47 -20.17
C PRO A 67 0.56 -1.42 -20.51
N ASP A 68 0.40 -1.09 -21.79
CA ASP A 68 -0.55 -0.07 -22.26
C ASP A 68 -2.01 -0.38 -21.85
N ASP A 69 -2.34 -1.65 -21.61
CA ASP A 69 -3.63 -2.17 -21.18
C ASP A 69 -3.70 -2.53 -19.68
N ALA A 70 -2.66 -2.21 -18.92
CA ALA A 70 -2.58 -2.53 -17.49
C ALA A 70 -3.51 -1.71 -16.62
N THR A 71 -3.92 -0.52 -17.07
CA THR A 71 -4.84 0.37 -16.35
C THR A 71 -6.04 0.75 -17.21
N ASP A 72 -7.17 1.05 -16.58
CA ASP A 72 -8.34 1.53 -17.31
C ASP A 72 -8.08 2.94 -17.87
N ASN A 73 -8.27 3.10 -19.18
CA ASN A 73 -8.04 4.36 -19.91
C ASN A 73 -8.88 5.55 -19.40
N LYS A 74 -9.97 5.30 -18.67
CA LYS A 74 -10.83 6.34 -18.08
C LYS A 74 -10.38 6.73 -16.68
N THR A 75 -9.93 5.77 -15.87
CA THR A 75 -9.61 6.02 -14.45
C THR A 75 -8.11 6.12 -14.16
N ASN A 76 -7.26 5.69 -15.11
CA ASN A 76 -5.80 5.63 -15.01
C ASN A 76 -5.27 4.76 -13.86
N TYR A 77 -6.09 3.83 -13.34
CA TYR A 77 -5.66 2.88 -12.31
C TYR A 77 -6.25 1.48 -12.54
N ARG A 78 -5.68 0.50 -11.86
CA ARG A 78 -6.22 -0.86 -11.71
C ARG A 78 -6.14 -1.32 -10.26
N LEU A 79 -7.20 -1.95 -9.77
CA LEU A 79 -7.18 -2.63 -8.48
C LEU A 79 -6.41 -3.96 -8.62
N LEU A 80 -5.44 -4.19 -7.76
CA LEU A 80 -4.61 -5.39 -7.77
C LEU A 80 -5.05 -6.40 -6.70
N PRO A 81 -4.88 -7.71 -6.96
CA PRO A 81 -5.01 -8.74 -5.94
C PRO A 81 -3.99 -8.55 -4.81
N LEU A 82 -4.38 -8.86 -3.56
CA LEU A 82 -3.50 -8.72 -2.40
C LEU A 82 -2.27 -9.63 -2.42
N SER A 83 -2.34 -10.76 -3.12
CA SER A 83 -1.19 -11.67 -3.31
C SER A 83 0.00 -10.99 -3.96
N TRP A 84 -0.19 -9.87 -4.65
CA TRP A 84 0.89 -9.12 -5.27
C TRP A 84 1.81 -8.44 -4.24
N LEU A 85 1.35 -8.24 -3.00
CA LEU A 85 2.19 -7.72 -1.91
C LEU A 85 3.39 -8.62 -1.61
N GLU A 86 3.31 -9.92 -1.92
CA GLU A 86 4.42 -10.86 -1.70
C GLU A 86 5.63 -10.54 -2.59
N LYS A 87 5.39 -10.06 -3.81
CA LYS A 87 6.44 -9.68 -4.78
C LYS A 87 6.69 -8.18 -4.85
N MET A 88 5.89 -7.35 -4.20
CA MET A 88 5.99 -5.88 -4.27
C MET A 88 6.80 -5.33 -3.11
N TRP A 89 7.71 -4.39 -3.36
CA TRP A 89 8.28 -3.60 -2.28
C TRP A 89 7.19 -2.73 -1.64
N ARG A 90 7.15 -2.69 -0.31
CA ARG A 90 6.31 -1.78 0.46
C ARG A 90 7.11 -1.17 1.62
N PRO A 91 6.80 0.05 2.06
CA PRO A 91 7.46 0.63 3.22
C PRO A 91 7.09 -0.14 4.49
N ASP A 92 8.08 -0.35 5.35
CA ASP A 92 7.99 -1.01 6.66
C ASP A 92 7.48 -0.04 7.75
N SER A 93 6.27 0.47 7.55
CA SER A 93 5.69 1.48 8.43
C SER A 93 5.22 0.87 9.75
N PHE A 94 5.60 1.47 10.88
CA PHE A 94 5.17 1.06 12.22
C PHE A 94 4.85 2.26 13.11
N PHE A 95 3.94 2.06 14.07
CA PHE A 95 3.58 3.07 15.07
C PHE A 95 4.50 2.93 16.30
N LYS A 96 5.50 3.80 16.41
CA LYS A 96 6.53 3.74 17.48
C LYS A 96 5.97 3.67 18.90
N ASN A 97 4.85 4.34 19.16
CA ASN A 97 4.24 4.44 20.48
C ASN A 97 3.05 3.48 20.68
N ALA A 98 2.73 2.66 19.67
CA ALA A 98 1.66 1.70 19.82
C ALA A 98 2.07 0.60 20.80
N LYS A 99 1.30 0.42 21.87
CA LYS A 99 1.44 -0.74 22.75
C LYS A 99 0.96 -2.02 22.07
N GLN A 100 -0.06 -1.90 21.22
CA GLN A 100 -0.62 -2.97 20.41
C GLN A 100 -1.20 -2.38 19.12
N VAL A 101 -1.06 -3.10 18.02
CA VAL A 101 -1.70 -2.80 16.74
C VAL A 101 -2.43 -4.06 16.30
N THR A 102 -3.72 -3.95 15.99
CA THR A 102 -4.54 -5.05 15.51
C THR A 102 -5.07 -4.66 14.13
N PHE A 103 -4.77 -5.48 13.13
CA PHE A 103 -5.41 -5.36 11.82
C PHE A 103 -6.77 -6.04 11.88
N GLN A 104 -7.84 -5.37 11.43
CA GLN A 104 -9.17 -5.96 11.45
C GLN A 104 -9.29 -7.00 10.33
N GLU A 105 -9.10 -8.27 10.67
CA GLU A 105 -9.39 -9.43 9.81
C GLU A 105 -10.91 -9.68 9.79
N MET A 106 -11.67 -8.82 9.10
CA MET A 106 -13.07 -9.14 8.77
C MET A 106 -13.12 -10.17 7.64
N THR A 107 -14.30 -10.76 7.41
CA THR A 107 -14.57 -11.74 6.33
C THR A 107 -14.14 -11.26 4.93
N ILE A 108 -13.99 -9.95 4.74
CA ILE A 108 -13.39 -9.33 3.56
C ILE A 108 -12.12 -8.59 4.03
N PRO A 109 -10.94 -8.86 3.45
CA PRO A 109 -9.71 -8.17 3.83
C PRO A 109 -9.86 -6.66 3.59
N ASN A 110 -9.62 -5.83 4.60
CA ASN A 110 -9.68 -4.36 4.49
C ASN A 110 -8.37 -3.77 3.93
N HIS A 111 -7.74 -4.51 3.02
CA HIS A 111 -6.54 -4.08 2.33
C HIS A 111 -6.88 -3.89 0.86
N TYR A 112 -6.37 -2.80 0.28
CA TYR A 112 -6.59 -2.50 -1.12
C TYR A 112 -5.32 -1.94 -1.73
N ILE A 113 -5.06 -2.30 -2.99
CA ILE A 113 -3.88 -1.87 -3.73
C ILE A 113 -4.34 -1.36 -5.08
N TRP A 114 -4.03 -0.10 -5.37
CA TRP A 114 -4.24 0.47 -6.68
C TRP A 114 -2.88 0.71 -7.34
N LEU A 115 -2.76 0.24 -8.58
CA LEU A 115 -1.66 0.55 -9.47
C LEU A 115 -2.11 1.62 -10.45
N TYR A 116 -1.42 2.76 -10.45
CA TYR A 116 -1.66 3.85 -11.40
C TYR A 116 -0.77 3.72 -12.63
N SER A 117 -1.21 4.31 -13.75
CA SER A 117 -0.50 4.27 -15.02
C SER A 117 0.89 4.92 -14.97
N ASP A 118 1.09 5.86 -14.04
CA ASP A 118 2.36 6.54 -13.80
C ASP A 118 3.27 5.85 -12.78
N LYS A 119 3.04 4.55 -12.54
CA LYS A 119 3.81 3.69 -11.62
C LYS A 119 3.69 4.05 -10.15
N ARG A 120 2.69 4.87 -9.78
CA ARG A 120 2.33 5.04 -8.37
C ARG A 120 1.54 3.84 -7.88
N ILE A 121 1.78 3.48 -6.64
CA ILE A 121 1.03 2.47 -5.90
C ILE A 121 0.36 3.18 -4.73
N LEU A 122 -0.94 2.98 -4.59
CA LEU A 122 -1.69 3.34 -3.39
C LEU A 122 -2.02 2.05 -2.65
N TYR A 123 -1.50 1.93 -1.43
CA TYR A 123 -1.86 0.87 -0.50
C TYR A 123 -2.75 1.46 0.59
N MET A 124 -3.92 0.88 0.80
CA MET A 124 -4.82 1.24 1.89
C MET A 124 -5.01 0.06 2.82
N VAL A 125 -5.03 0.36 4.11
CA VAL A 125 -5.33 -0.57 5.19
C VAL A 125 -6.26 0.09 6.19
N LYS A 126 -7.22 -0.69 6.68
CA LYS A 126 -7.95 -0.38 7.91
C LYS A 126 -7.26 -1.07 9.08
#